data_AF-A0A293LNM1-F1
#
_entry.id   AF-A0A293LNM1-F1
#
_cell.length_a   1.000
_cell.length_b   1.000
_cell.length_c   1.000
_cell.angle_alpha   90.00
_cell.angle_beta   90.00
_cell.angle_gamma   90.00
#
_symmetry.space_group_name_H-M   'P 1'
#
loop_
_entity.id
_entity.type
_entity.pdbx_description
1 polymer ?
#
loop_
_entity_poly.entity_id
_entity_poly.type
_entity_poly.pdbx_seq_one_letter_code
_entity_poly.pdbx_strand_id
1 'polypeptide(L)'
;MPVPSSFNDVTQNQTIRDYVGWAWYDTEFWVPLRWKTERRRVFIRFNSAHYLAQVYVNGEFAVSHVGGHLPFGTEVTALLKFKQRNRITVALNNTLSSNTIPQGEVFFPQDTTRYPKNYYRQKVPFDFFNYAGIHRSVILFSTPLAYVDDVTVTTVSASQDTASAMVH
;
A
#
# COMPACT_ATOMS: atom_id res chain seq x y z
N MET A 1 -3.26 7.29 13.43
CA MET A 1 -1.93 7.15 12.79
C MET A 1 -1.93 7.99 11.53
N PRO A 2 -0.98 8.91 11.32
CA PRO A 2 -0.96 9.75 10.12
C PRO A 2 -0.63 8.93 8.87
N VAL A 3 -1.13 9.41 7.73
CA VAL A 3 -0.79 8.92 6.38
C VAL A 3 -0.50 10.16 5.53
N PRO A 4 0.67 10.26 4.87
CA PRO A 4 1.75 9.27 4.79
C PRO A 4 2.61 9.23 6.06
N SER A 5 2.92 8.02 6.56
CA SER A 5 3.88 7.81 7.66
C SER A 5 4.17 6.33 7.90
N SER A 6 5.38 6.04 8.39
CA SER A 6 5.70 4.78 9.05
C SER A 6 5.26 4.85 10.51
N PHE A 7 4.52 3.87 11.01
CA PHE A 7 3.94 3.99 12.36
C PHE A 7 4.98 3.89 13.49
N ASN A 8 6.15 3.31 13.21
CA ASN A 8 7.10 2.85 14.21
C ASN A 8 7.53 3.96 15.18
N ASP A 9 7.71 5.18 14.68
CA ASP A 9 8.31 6.29 15.43
C ASP A 9 7.33 7.44 15.70
N VAL A 10 6.06 7.26 15.34
CA VAL A 10 5.00 8.24 15.61
C VAL A 10 4.63 8.27 17.09
N THR A 11 4.75 7.12 17.76
CA THR A 11 4.40 6.97 19.17
C THR A 11 5.65 6.83 20.03
N GLN A 12 5.53 7.03 21.34
CA GLN A 12 6.60 6.76 22.30
C GLN A 12 6.60 5.29 22.78
N ASN A 13 5.82 4.42 22.15
CA ASN A 13 5.64 3.04 22.59
C ASN A 13 6.59 2.09 21.84
N GLN A 14 7.55 1.52 22.57
CA GLN A 14 8.50 0.55 22.03
C GLN A 14 7.82 -0.69 21.43
N THR A 15 6.71 -1.17 22.02
CA THR A 15 6.01 -2.35 21.48
C THR A 15 5.38 -2.08 20.12
N ILE A 16 5.07 -0.81 19.80
CA ILE A 16 4.61 -0.40 18.47
C ILE A 16 5.81 -0.24 17.53
N ARG A 17 6.91 0.37 17.99
CA ARG A 17 8.13 0.53 17.20
C ARG A 17 8.65 -0.80 16.66
N ASP A 18 8.76 -1.78 17.55
CA ASP A 18 9.36 -3.10 17.28
C ASP A 18 8.32 -4.15 16.84
N TYR A 19 7.07 -3.73 16.58
CA TYR A 19 5.97 -4.63 16.27
C TYR A 19 6.21 -5.42 14.97
N VAL A 20 5.96 -6.73 15.01
CA VAL A 20 5.99 -7.63 13.84
C VAL A 20 4.65 -8.36 13.77
N GLY A 21 3.90 -8.12 12.70
CA GLY A 21 2.57 -8.70 12.51
C GLY A 21 1.65 -7.80 11.70
N TRP A 22 0.35 -7.88 12.02
CA TRP A 22 -0.71 -7.15 11.32
C TRP A 22 -1.03 -5.80 12.00
N ALA A 23 -0.87 -4.71 11.25
CA ALA A 23 -1.33 -3.38 11.62
C ALA A 23 -2.55 -3.00 10.80
N TRP A 24 -3.51 -2.29 11.41
CA TRP A 24 -4.77 -1.91 10.78
C TRP A 24 -4.90 -0.39 10.72
N TYR A 25 -5.14 0.13 9.52
CA TYR A 25 -5.52 1.52 9.27
C TYR A 25 -6.99 1.54 8.90
N ASP A 26 -7.73 2.52 9.43
CA ASP A 26 -9.16 2.63 9.19
C ASP A 26 -9.57 4.10 9.16
N THR A 27 -10.36 4.48 8.16
CA THR A 27 -10.91 5.84 8.07
C THR A 27 -12.21 5.86 7.26
N GLU A 28 -13.00 6.91 7.45
CA GLU A 28 -14.20 7.18 6.67
C GLU A 28 -13.92 8.25 5.61
N PHE A 29 -14.59 8.16 4.47
CA PHE A 29 -14.52 9.15 3.40
C PHE A 29 -15.87 9.30 2.69
N TRP A 30 -16.05 10.42 2.00
CA TRP A 30 -17.29 10.72 1.27
C TRP A 30 -17.07 10.64 -0.24
N VAL A 31 -18.05 10.10 -0.96
CA VAL A 31 -18.02 10.02 -2.42
C VAL A 31 -19.17 10.84 -3.03
N PRO A 32 -18.88 11.79 -3.95
CA PRO A 32 -19.90 12.67 -4.51
C PRO A 32 -20.86 11.90 -5.43
N LEU A 33 -22.16 12.25 -5.37
CA LEU A 33 -23.19 11.67 -6.24
C LEU A 33 -22.87 11.85 -7.74
N ARG A 34 -22.19 12.95 -8.07
CA ARG A 34 -21.79 13.32 -9.44
C ARG A 34 -21.05 12.20 -10.16
N TRP A 35 -20.18 11.45 -9.46
CA TRP A 35 -19.44 10.35 -10.07
C TRP A 35 -20.36 9.22 -10.55
N LYS A 36 -21.47 8.96 -9.84
CA LYS A 36 -22.48 8.01 -10.28
C LYS A 36 -23.30 8.54 -11.46
N THR A 37 -23.76 9.79 -11.40
CA THR A 37 -24.60 10.37 -12.46
C THR A 37 -23.84 10.54 -13.77
N GLU A 38 -22.54 10.83 -13.71
CA GLU A 38 -21.66 10.90 -14.90
C GLU A 38 -21.10 9.54 -15.33
N ARG A 39 -21.50 8.44 -14.67
CA ARG A 39 -21.01 7.08 -14.96
C ARG A 39 -19.47 6.98 -14.94
N ARG A 40 -18.83 7.61 -13.96
CA ARG A 40 -17.37 7.55 -13.76
C ARG A 40 -16.95 6.19 -13.21
N ARG A 41 -15.76 5.75 -13.59
CA ARG A 41 -15.02 4.68 -12.88
C ARG A 41 -14.24 5.33 -11.74
N VAL A 42 -14.23 4.72 -10.57
CA VAL A 42 -13.61 5.25 -9.36
C VAL A 42 -12.55 4.27 -8.89
N PHE A 43 -11.33 4.77 -8.69
CA PHE A 43 -10.16 3.99 -8.34
C PHE A 43 -9.59 4.46 -7.02
N ILE A 44 -9.07 3.50 -6.26
CA ILE A 44 -8.18 3.80 -5.15
C ILE A 44 -6.76 3.39 -5.50
N ARG A 45 -5.80 4.24 -5.15
CA ARG A 45 -4.36 4.00 -5.36
C ARG A 45 -3.57 4.28 -4.10
N PHE A 46 -2.75 3.33 -3.72
CA PHE A 46 -1.73 3.44 -2.69
C PHE A 46 -0.40 3.64 -3.40
N ASN A 47 0.33 4.71 -3.07
CA ASN A 47 1.64 4.95 -3.67
C ASN A 47 2.76 4.10 -3.03
N SER A 48 2.53 3.55 -1.84
CA SER A 48 3.39 2.59 -1.14
C SER A 48 2.74 2.20 0.20
N ALA A 49 2.70 0.90 0.49
CA ALA A 49 2.32 0.36 1.80
C ALA A 49 3.10 -0.93 2.07
N HIS A 50 3.69 -1.05 3.26
CA HIS A 50 4.63 -2.13 3.58
C HIS A 50 4.04 -3.18 4.55
N TYR A 51 4.19 -4.50 4.31
CA TYR A 51 4.71 -5.20 3.12
C TYR A 51 3.59 -5.92 2.35
N LEU A 52 2.82 -6.76 3.04
CA LEU A 52 1.60 -7.36 2.50
C LEU A 52 0.42 -6.48 2.92
N ALA A 53 -0.21 -5.82 1.94
CA ALA A 53 -1.37 -4.98 2.14
C ALA A 53 -2.64 -5.68 1.68
N GLN A 54 -3.70 -5.61 2.49
CA GLN A 54 -5.06 -6.02 2.12
C GLN A 54 -6.00 -4.84 2.36
N VAL A 55 -6.76 -4.47 1.33
CA VAL A 55 -7.64 -3.30 1.34
C VAL A 55 -9.09 -3.75 1.25
N TYR A 56 -9.92 -3.18 2.12
CA TYR A 56 -11.35 -3.41 2.20
C TYR A 56 -12.09 -2.08 2.09
N VAL A 57 -13.16 -2.06 1.33
CA VAL A 57 -14.07 -0.90 1.21
C VAL A 57 -15.45 -1.33 1.67
N ASN A 58 -16.00 -0.65 2.68
CA ASN A 58 -17.28 -0.99 3.31
C ASN A 58 -17.36 -2.44 3.82
N GLY A 59 -16.21 -3.01 4.22
CA GLY A 59 -16.10 -4.40 4.69
C GLY A 59 -15.93 -5.43 3.58
N GLU A 60 -16.02 -5.04 2.31
CA GLU A 60 -15.79 -5.92 1.16
C GLU A 60 -14.33 -5.84 0.70
N PHE A 61 -13.73 -7.00 0.41
CA PHE A 61 -12.36 -7.08 -0.07
C PHE A 61 -12.23 -6.42 -1.46
N ALA A 62 -11.25 -5.53 -1.61
CA ALA A 62 -11.01 -4.80 -2.84
C ALA A 62 -9.74 -5.26 -3.57
N VAL A 63 -8.59 -5.31 -2.88
CA VAL A 63 -7.30 -5.68 -3.47
C VAL A 63 -6.29 -6.13 -2.40
N SER A 64 -5.34 -6.97 -2.81
CA SER A 64 -4.16 -7.32 -2.03
C SER A 64 -2.89 -7.03 -2.83
N HIS A 65 -1.82 -6.59 -2.16
CA HIS A 65 -0.53 -6.32 -2.78
C HIS A 65 0.62 -6.77 -1.88
N VAL A 66 1.67 -7.31 -2.51
CA VAL A 66 2.92 -7.70 -1.84
C VAL A 66 4.03 -6.81 -2.37
N GLY A 67 4.67 -6.04 -1.50
CA GLY A 67 5.76 -5.13 -1.86
C GLY A 67 5.62 -3.77 -1.19
N GLY A 68 6.68 -3.30 -0.53
CA GLY A 68 6.59 -2.10 0.32
C GLY A 68 6.71 -0.77 -0.41
N HIS A 69 7.37 -0.71 -1.56
CA HIS A 69 7.83 0.56 -2.16
C HIS A 69 7.24 0.87 -3.54
N LEU A 70 6.30 0.04 -4.00
CA LEU A 70 5.65 0.14 -5.30
C LEU A 70 4.19 0.56 -5.14
N PRO A 71 3.64 1.30 -6.11
CA PRO A 71 2.23 1.66 -6.09
C PRO A 71 1.36 0.46 -6.47
N PHE A 72 0.15 0.43 -5.92
CA PHE A 72 -0.91 -0.50 -6.33
C PHE A 72 -2.28 0.18 -6.19
N GLY A 73 -3.27 -0.37 -6.86
CA GLY A 73 -4.62 0.18 -6.83
C GLY A 73 -5.62 -0.73 -7.52
N THR A 74 -6.89 -0.40 -7.38
CA THR A 74 -7.97 -1.12 -8.04
C THR A 74 -9.17 -0.20 -8.26
N GLU A 75 -10.04 -0.57 -9.19
CA GLU A 75 -11.35 0.05 -9.30
C GLU A 75 -12.23 -0.38 -8.12
N VAL A 76 -12.88 0.58 -7.48
CA VAL A 76 -13.76 0.37 -6.33
C VAL A 76 -15.19 0.84 -6.58
N THR A 77 -15.53 1.27 -7.80
CA THR A 77 -16.84 1.84 -8.17
C THR A 77 -18.02 1.05 -7.61
N ALA A 78 -17.99 -0.27 -7.74
CA ALA A 78 -19.07 -1.16 -7.30
C ALA A 78 -19.19 -1.27 -5.76
N LEU A 79 -18.11 -1.01 -5.03
CA LEU A 79 -18.04 -1.11 -3.56
C LEU A 79 -18.51 0.18 -2.87
N LEU A 80 -18.72 1.27 -3.63
CA LEU A 80 -18.97 2.60 -3.09
C LEU A 80 -20.46 2.90 -2.89
N LYS A 81 -20.77 3.50 -1.74
CA LYS A 81 -22.04 4.15 -1.42
C LYS A 81 -21.93 5.62 -1.81
N PHE A 82 -22.56 6.00 -2.91
CA PHE A 82 -22.57 7.39 -3.40
C PHE A 82 -23.49 8.28 -2.55
N LYS A 83 -23.10 9.54 -2.34
CA LYS A 83 -23.80 10.50 -1.47
C LYS A 83 -23.90 9.99 -0.02
N GLN A 84 -22.95 9.18 0.41
CA GLN A 84 -22.89 8.58 1.74
C GLN A 84 -21.44 8.44 2.21
N ARG A 85 -21.26 8.18 3.51
CA ARG A 85 -19.96 7.82 4.07
C ARG A 85 -19.61 6.39 3.64
N ASN A 86 -18.36 6.23 3.25
CA ASN A 86 -17.73 4.96 2.96
C ASN A 86 -16.64 4.74 3.99
N ARG A 87 -16.35 3.49 4.31
CA ARG A 87 -15.25 3.11 5.19
C ARG A 87 -14.19 2.41 4.37
N ILE A 88 -12.94 2.76 4.60
CA ILE A 88 -11.80 2.01 4.09
C ILE A 88 -11.02 1.45 5.26
N THR A 89 -10.71 0.16 5.17
CA THR A 89 -9.88 -0.56 6.13
C THR A 89 -8.71 -1.19 5.40
N VAL A 90 -7.50 -1.00 5.91
CA VAL A 90 -6.27 -1.55 5.32
C VAL A 90 -5.52 -2.34 6.39
N ALA A 91 -5.33 -3.62 6.14
CA ALA A 91 -4.46 -4.47 6.95
C ALA A 91 -3.09 -4.57 6.30
N LEU A 92 -2.03 -4.30 7.06
CA LEU A 92 -0.65 -4.39 6.62
C LEU A 92 0.09 -5.43 7.46
N ASN A 93 0.79 -6.37 6.83
CA ASN A 93 1.72 -7.26 7.50
C ASN A 93 3.17 -6.90 7.13
N ASN A 94 4.00 -6.64 8.13
CA ASN A 94 5.42 -6.28 7.97
C ASN A 94 6.40 -7.44 8.20
N THR A 95 5.89 -8.67 8.33
CA THR A 95 6.71 -9.87 8.47
C THR A 95 7.44 -10.15 7.16
N LEU A 96 8.76 -10.24 7.23
CA LEU A 96 9.63 -10.60 6.10
C LEU A 96 10.04 -12.07 6.21
N SER A 97 10.09 -12.74 5.06
CA SER A 97 10.48 -14.15 4.93
C SER A 97 11.60 -14.31 3.90
N SER A 98 12.11 -15.53 3.71
CA SER A 98 13.08 -15.83 2.65
C SER A 98 12.53 -15.54 1.25
N ASN A 99 11.20 -15.46 1.12
CA ASN A 99 10.49 -15.26 -0.15
C ASN A 99 10.03 -13.81 -0.35
N THR A 100 10.27 -12.93 0.63
CA THR A 100 9.97 -11.49 0.46
C THR A 100 11.17 -10.76 -0.15
N ILE A 101 10.91 -9.58 -0.70
CA ILE A 101 11.93 -8.64 -1.15
C ILE A 101 11.71 -7.30 -0.42
N PRO A 102 12.59 -6.92 0.53
CA PRO A 102 13.80 -7.64 0.96
C PRO A 102 13.51 -8.92 1.76
N GLN A 103 14.50 -9.80 1.87
CA GLN A 103 14.39 -11.05 2.60
C GLN A 103 14.52 -10.83 4.12
N GLY A 104 13.91 -11.73 4.89
CA GLY A 104 14.04 -11.79 6.34
C GLY A 104 13.68 -13.16 6.89
N GLU A 105 13.74 -13.31 8.20
CA GLU A 105 13.35 -14.54 8.90
C GLU A 105 12.72 -14.18 10.25
N VAL A 106 11.66 -14.88 10.66
CA VAL A 106 11.15 -14.76 12.03
C VAL A 106 11.95 -15.69 12.94
N PHE A 107 12.67 -15.11 13.90
CA PHE A 107 13.49 -15.84 14.85
C PHE A 107 12.68 -16.22 16.10
N PHE A 108 12.57 -17.52 16.36
CA PHE A 108 11.97 -18.11 17.55
C PHE A 108 13.05 -18.77 18.42
N PRO A 109 13.56 -18.11 19.48
CA PRO A 109 14.54 -18.72 20.36
C PRO A 109 13.94 -19.88 21.17
N GLN A 110 14.70 -20.96 21.30
CA GLN A 110 14.31 -22.14 22.08
C GLN A 110 14.74 -22.05 23.56
N ASP A 111 15.67 -21.15 23.87
CA ASP A 111 16.22 -21.00 25.23
C ASP A 111 15.27 -20.20 26.13
N THR A 112 14.50 -20.92 26.93
CA THR A 112 13.54 -20.34 27.88
C THR A 112 14.19 -19.72 29.11
N THR A 113 15.50 -19.92 29.34
CA THR A 113 16.22 -19.25 30.44
C THR A 113 16.58 -17.81 30.07
N ARG A 114 16.72 -17.52 28.78
CA ARG A 114 17.08 -16.19 28.24
C ARG A 114 15.91 -15.42 27.65
N TYR A 115 14.88 -16.12 27.18
CA TYR A 115 13.75 -15.50 26.48
C TYR A 115 12.42 -15.89 27.12
N PRO A 116 11.45 -14.95 27.21
CA PRO A 116 10.12 -15.26 27.72
C PRO A 116 9.37 -16.20 26.78
N LYS A 117 8.34 -16.86 27.31
CA LYS A 117 7.45 -17.73 26.53
C LYS A 117 6.85 -16.97 25.34
N ASN A 118 6.84 -17.59 24.16
CA ASN A 118 6.34 -17.05 22.90
C ASN A 118 7.10 -15.82 22.37
N TYR A 119 8.33 -15.56 22.83
CA TYR A 119 9.17 -14.52 22.26
C TYR A 119 9.49 -14.83 20.79
N TYR A 120 9.37 -13.82 19.93
CA TYR A 120 9.86 -13.86 18.55
C TYR A 120 10.32 -12.47 18.13
N ARG A 121 11.16 -12.41 17.10
CA ARG A 121 11.56 -11.14 16.47
C ARG A 121 11.83 -11.31 14.99
N GLN A 122 11.73 -10.23 14.22
CA GLN A 122 12.19 -10.21 12.84
C GLN A 122 13.73 -10.12 12.80
N LYS A 123 14.37 -11.04 12.10
CA LYS A 123 15.78 -11.00 11.71
C LYS A 123 15.87 -10.57 10.25
N VAL A 124 16.79 -9.67 9.94
CA VAL A 124 16.99 -9.12 8.60
C VAL A 124 18.49 -9.10 8.26
N PRO A 125 18.89 -9.37 7.00
CA PRO A 125 20.28 -9.34 6.56
C PRO A 125 20.69 -7.97 5.98
N PHE A 126 19.95 -6.90 6.28
CA PHE A 126 20.18 -5.56 5.74
C PHE A 126 20.35 -4.52 6.86
N ASP A 127 21.10 -3.45 6.57
CA ASP A 127 21.52 -2.42 7.54
C ASP A 127 20.64 -1.15 7.47
N PHE A 128 19.32 -1.34 7.47
CA PHE A 128 18.35 -0.28 7.63
C PHE A 128 17.15 -0.79 8.42
N PHE A 129 16.45 0.12 9.11
CA PHE A 129 15.30 -0.27 9.93
C PHE A 129 14.10 -0.67 9.05
N ASN A 130 13.43 -1.78 9.41
CA ASN A 130 12.26 -2.28 8.69
C ASN A 130 11.00 -1.48 9.05
N TYR A 131 10.97 -0.20 8.66
CA TYR A 131 9.81 0.66 8.84
C TYR A 131 8.57 0.09 8.13
N ALA A 132 7.42 0.18 8.78
CA ALA A 132 6.16 -0.33 8.28
C ALA A 132 5.05 0.72 8.38
N GLY A 133 4.06 0.60 7.50
CA GLY A 133 2.95 1.54 7.42
C GLY A 133 2.60 1.92 5.98
N ILE A 134 1.81 2.98 5.85
CA ILE A 134 1.45 3.57 4.56
C ILE A 134 2.38 4.76 4.33
N HIS A 135 3.52 4.51 3.67
CA HIS A 135 4.61 5.47 3.57
C HIS A 135 4.35 6.62 2.60
N ARG A 136 3.41 6.46 1.65
CA ARG A 136 3.09 7.47 0.64
C ARG A 136 1.58 7.66 0.53
N SER A 137 1.17 8.69 -0.20
CA SER A 137 -0.23 9.09 -0.33
C SER A 137 -1.15 7.94 -0.77
N VAL A 138 -2.36 7.95 -0.20
CA VAL A 138 -3.51 7.17 -0.67
C VAL A 138 -4.44 8.14 -1.38
N ILE A 139 -4.83 7.80 -2.59
CA ILE A 139 -5.58 8.69 -3.47
C ILE A 139 -6.83 7.96 -3.96
N LEU A 140 -7.97 8.65 -3.86
CA LEU A 140 -9.21 8.27 -4.52
C LEU A 140 -9.40 9.19 -5.74
N PHE A 141 -9.53 8.61 -6.92
CA PHE A 141 -9.71 9.38 -8.15
C PHE A 141 -10.74 8.74 -9.06
N SER A 142 -11.21 9.48 -10.06
CA SER A 142 -12.21 9.01 -11.01
C SER A 142 -11.80 9.26 -12.45
N THR A 143 -12.17 8.37 -13.35
CA THR A 143 -11.99 8.51 -14.80
C THR A 143 -13.33 8.38 -15.53
N PRO A 144 -13.46 8.85 -16.79
CA PRO A 144 -14.57 8.44 -17.65
C PRO A 144 -14.54 6.93 -17.94
N LEU A 145 -15.60 6.40 -18.55
CA LEU A 145 -15.67 4.97 -18.93
C LEU A 145 -14.51 4.55 -19.85
N ALA A 146 -14.19 5.41 -20.83
CA ALA A 146 -12.99 5.29 -21.66
C ALA A 146 -11.92 6.24 -21.10
N TYR A 147 -10.74 5.72 -20.82
CA TYR A 147 -9.61 6.48 -20.28
C TYR A 147 -8.28 5.92 -20.79
N VAL A 148 -7.24 6.74 -20.65
CA VAL A 148 -5.85 6.34 -20.94
C VAL A 148 -5.32 5.58 -19.72
N ASP A 149 -5.00 4.31 -19.90
CA ASP A 149 -4.48 3.45 -18.83
C ASP A 149 -2.97 3.58 -18.66
N ASP A 150 -2.25 3.65 -19.79
CA ASP A 150 -0.81 3.78 -19.83
C ASP A 150 -0.38 4.65 -21.03
N VAL A 151 0.82 5.23 -20.93
CA VAL A 151 1.47 5.97 -22.01
C VAL A 151 2.94 5.62 -21.98
N THR A 152 3.43 4.98 -23.03
CA THR A 152 4.86 4.72 -23.21
C THR A 152 5.42 5.63 -24.29
N VAL A 153 6.45 6.43 -23.93
CA VAL A 153 7.15 7.32 -24.85
C VAL A 153 8.62 6.94 -24.91
N THR A 154 9.11 6.66 -26.12
CA THR A 154 10.53 6.43 -26.39
C THR A 154 11.06 7.52 -27.31
N THR A 155 12.09 8.24 -26.88
CA THR A 155 12.75 9.29 -27.67
C THR A 155 14.08 8.80 -28.21
N VAL A 156 14.38 9.08 -29.48
CA VAL A 156 15.70 8.85 -30.09
C VAL A 156 16.39 10.18 -30.36
N SER A 157 17.73 10.19 -30.34
CA SER A 157 18.51 11.38 -30.69
C SER A 157 18.23 11.80 -32.14
N ALA A 158 17.94 13.08 -32.35
CA ALA A 158 17.80 13.63 -33.68
C ALA A 158 19.18 13.85 -34.33
N SER A 159 19.36 13.44 -35.60
CA SER A 159 20.38 14.06 -36.46
C SER A 159 19.81 15.38 -37.00
N GLN A 160 20.66 16.27 -37.56
CA GLN A 160 20.27 17.63 -37.97
C GLN A 160 18.98 17.73 -38.80
N ASP A 161 18.57 16.65 -39.47
CA ASP A 161 17.41 16.65 -40.40
C ASP A 161 16.26 15.69 -40.03
N THR A 162 16.35 14.86 -38.97
CA THR A 162 15.21 13.98 -38.60
C THR A 162 15.14 13.68 -37.09
N ALA A 163 13.91 13.76 -36.55
CA ALA A 163 13.55 13.27 -35.22
C ALA A 163 12.27 12.40 -35.36
N SER A 164 12.23 11.27 -34.66
CA SER A 164 11.03 10.43 -34.56
C SER A 164 10.70 10.11 -33.10
N ALA A 165 9.41 9.99 -32.80
CA ALA A 165 8.90 9.52 -31.51
C ALA A 165 7.80 8.49 -31.78
N MET A 166 7.83 7.37 -31.07
CA MET A 166 6.76 6.38 -31.10
C MET A 166 6.00 6.46 -29.79
N VAL A 167 4.67 6.57 -29.89
CA VAL A 167 3.74 6.50 -28.76
C VAL A 167 2.99 5.18 -28.92
N HIS A 168 3.13 4.31 -27.92
CA HIS A 168 2.42 3.03 -27.83
C HIS A 168 1.33 3.10 -26.77
#